data_AF-A0A3D5AGF7-F1
#
_entry.id   AF-A0A3D5AGF7-F1
#
_cell.length_a   1.000
_cell.length_b   1.000
_cell.length_c   1.000
_cell.angle_alpha   90.00
_cell.angle_beta   90.00
_cell.angle_gamma   90.00
#
_symmetry.space_group_name_H-M   'P 1'
#
loop_
_entity.id
_entity.type
_entity.pdbx_description
1 polymer ?
#
loop_
_entity_poly.entity_id
_entity_poly.type
_entity_poly.pdbx_seq_one_letter_code
_entity_poly.pdbx_strand_id
1 'polypeptide(L)'
;MHLYNVQHWEVRDLEVTNDAATAAERNGILVELENFGLGQHYLLSNVYVHHVRGSDAQTKLSNGIQIRVTGTAVPTRFHDVMVENSEIYHVDREGLTTRSDQKCRPIYGTGDGCGTTQNWLASTGVIFRNNVLHDSGGDGIVMRVTDHAVVEGNVAYDINMRSAFNNAGIWTINTDYTMVQFNEVYRVRRPAGQNDGNAFDSDFAVRWATFQYNYSHDNEGGFILFCGSCGAGSSSTGTV
;
A
#
# COMPACT_ATOMS: atom_id res chain seq x y z
N MET A 1 -2.81 -12.76 -11.64
CA MET A 1 -1.55 -13.53 -11.53
C MET A 1 -1.19 -13.67 -10.07
N HIS A 2 -0.69 -14.84 -9.64
CA HIS A 2 -0.27 -15.08 -8.27
C HIS A 2 1.12 -15.73 -8.25
N LEU A 3 2.12 -15.01 -7.72
CA LEU A 3 3.45 -15.53 -7.40
C LEU A 3 3.44 -15.94 -5.92
N TYR A 4 3.45 -17.24 -5.65
CA TYR A 4 3.26 -17.77 -4.29
C TYR A 4 4.49 -18.57 -3.85
N ASN A 5 5.15 -18.16 -2.77
CA ASN A 5 6.32 -18.84 -2.20
C ASN A 5 7.43 -19.11 -3.24
N VAL A 6 7.70 -18.09 -4.05
CA VAL A 6 8.78 -18.04 -5.05
C VAL A 6 9.63 -16.81 -4.80
N GLN A 7 10.86 -16.78 -5.32
CA GLN A 7 11.79 -15.65 -5.23
C GLN A 7 12.64 -15.56 -6.50
N HIS A 8 13.30 -14.43 -6.74
CA HIS A 8 14.04 -14.12 -7.97
C HIS A 8 13.16 -14.10 -9.23
N TRP A 9 12.06 -13.36 -9.18
CA TRP A 9 11.11 -13.25 -10.29
C TRP A 9 11.02 -11.84 -10.82
N GLU A 10 11.00 -11.73 -12.15
CA GLU A 10 10.68 -10.50 -12.85
C GLU A 10 9.43 -10.71 -13.72
N VAL A 11 8.54 -9.74 -13.72
CA VAL A 11 7.34 -9.68 -14.57
C VAL A 11 7.40 -8.36 -15.31
N ARG A 12 7.37 -8.46 -16.65
CA ARG A 12 7.54 -7.29 -17.52
C ARG A 12 6.57 -7.32 -18.69
N ASP A 13 6.14 -6.14 -19.13
CA ASP A 13 5.44 -5.93 -20.39
C ASP A 13 4.11 -6.70 -20.51
N LEU A 14 3.39 -6.85 -19.40
CA LEU A 14 2.13 -7.61 -19.33
C LEU A 14 0.94 -6.72 -19.00
N GLU A 15 -0.17 -6.98 -19.70
CA GLU A 15 -1.51 -6.55 -19.30
C GLU A 15 -2.18 -7.63 -18.44
N VAL A 16 -2.76 -7.25 -17.31
CA VAL A 16 -3.40 -8.15 -16.35
C VAL A 16 -4.76 -7.59 -15.93
N THR A 17 -5.81 -8.38 -16.15
CA THR A 17 -7.16 -8.09 -15.67
C THR A 17 -7.67 -9.18 -14.73
N ASN A 18 -8.65 -8.84 -13.89
CA ASN A 18 -9.34 -9.80 -13.02
C ASN A 18 -10.79 -9.35 -12.81
N ASP A 19 -11.50 -9.23 -13.93
CA ASP A 19 -12.89 -8.80 -13.95
C ASP A 19 -13.86 -9.96 -13.68
N ALA A 20 -15.07 -9.64 -13.25
CA ALA A 20 -16.11 -10.62 -12.95
C ALA A 20 -17.51 -10.01 -12.97
N ALA A 21 -18.56 -10.84 -12.97
CA ALA A 21 -19.92 -10.32 -12.77
C ALA A 21 -20.11 -9.73 -11.36
N THR A 22 -19.49 -10.35 -10.35
CA THR A 22 -19.66 -10.02 -8.94
C THR A 22 -18.32 -9.75 -8.26
N ALA A 23 -18.30 -8.76 -7.36
CA ALA A 23 -17.15 -8.47 -6.52
C ALA A 23 -16.80 -9.64 -5.59
N ALA A 24 -15.50 -9.89 -5.41
CA ALA A 24 -14.94 -10.87 -4.48
C ALA A 24 -13.52 -10.41 -4.08
N GLU A 25 -12.87 -11.08 -3.12
CA GLU A 25 -11.43 -10.83 -2.91
C GLU A 25 -10.67 -11.17 -4.19
N ARG A 26 -10.04 -10.15 -4.80
CA ARG A 26 -9.33 -10.28 -6.08
C ARG A 26 -8.10 -9.40 -6.10
N ASN A 27 -7.03 -9.94 -6.69
CA ASN A 27 -5.85 -9.17 -7.01
C ASN A 27 -5.56 -9.27 -8.51
N GLY A 28 -5.10 -8.19 -9.12
CA GLY A 28 -4.52 -8.25 -10.46
C GLY A 28 -3.23 -9.05 -10.42
N ILE A 29 -2.25 -8.55 -9.66
CA ILE A 29 -1.00 -9.25 -9.35
C ILE A 29 -0.87 -9.39 -7.83
N LEU A 30 -0.78 -10.63 -7.35
CA LEU A 30 -0.45 -10.95 -5.97
C LEU A 30 0.95 -11.58 -5.93
N VAL A 31 1.84 -11.00 -5.14
CA VAL A 31 3.13 -11.61 -4.78
C VAL A 31 3.05 -11.96 -3.30
N GLU A 32 2.93 -13.24 -2.98
CA GLU A 32 2.68 -13.72 -1.63
C GLU A 32 3.80 -14.63 -1.13
N LEU A 33 4.24 -14.36 0.09
CA LEU A 33 5.07 -15.27 0.88
C LEU A 33 4.29 -15.70 2.12
N GLU A 34 3.94 -16.97 2.20
CA GLU A 34 3.31 -17.57 3.35
C GLU A 34 4.31 -18.45 4.11
N ASN A 35 4.65 -18.07 5.34
CA ASN A 35 5.57 -18.81 6.21
C ASN A 35 6.86 -19.26 5.49
N PHE A 36 7.40 -18.40 4.64
CA PHE A 36 8.46 -18.73 3.69
C PHE A 36 9.86 -18.48 4.23
N GLY A 37 10.01 -17.53 5.16
CA GLY A 37 11.31 -16.96 5.51
C GLY A 37 11.64 -15.72 4.67
N LEU A 38 12.88 -15.61 4.22
CA LEU A 38 13.30 -14.49 3.39
C LEU A 38 13.01 -14.80 1.92
N GLY A 39 12.14 -14.00 1.28
CA GLY A 39 12.05 -13.98 -0.18
C GLY A 39 12.84 -12.81 -0.75
N GLN A 40 13.66 -13.07 -1.76
CA GLN A 40 14.57 -12.07 -2.33
C GLN A 40 14.27 -11.80 -3.81
N HIS A 41 14.35 -10.53 -4.22
CA HIS A 41 14.31 -10.06 -5.59
C HIS A 41 12.98 -10.31 -6.32
N TYR A 42 12.21 -9.24 -6.47
CA TYR A 42 10.98 -9.19 -7.24
C TYR A 42 10.92 -7.88 -8.02
N LEU A 43 10.69 -7.97 -9.32
CA LEU A 43 10.49 -6.81 -10.17
C LEU A 43 9.20 -6.93 -10.94
N LEU A 44 8.32 -5.95 -10.78
CA LEU A 44 7.17 -5.73 -11.66
C LEU A 44 7.46 -4.43 -12.42
N SER A 45 7.71 -4.52 -13.73
CA SER A 45 8.15 -3.36 -14.52
C SER A 45 7.34 -3.27 -15.81
N ASN A 46 6.79 -2.09 -16.12
CA ASN A 46 5.96 -1.89 -17.31
C ASN A 46 4.78 -2.88 -17.39
N VAL A 47 4.03 -3.04 -16.29
CA VAL A 47 2.80 -3.83 -16.27
C VAL A 47 1.57 -2.93 -16.26
N TYR A 48 0.50 -3.39 -16.91
CA TYR A 48 -0.79 -2.70 -17.00
C TYR A 48 -1.82 -3.52 -16.26
N VAL A 49 -2.22 -3.09 -15.06
CA VAL A 49 -3.16 -3.84 -14.22
C VAL A 49 -4.47 -3.10 -14.14
N HIS A 50 -5.54 -3.68 -14.70
CA HIS A 50 -6.82 -2.98 -14.72
C HIS A 50 -8.03 -3.87 -14.69
N HIS A 51 -9.19 -3.26 -14.39
CA HIS A 51 -10.46 -3.97 -14.32
C HIS A 51 -10.36 -5.17 -13.37
N VAL A 52 -9.94 -4.88 -12.13
CA VAL A 52 -9.87 -5.84 -11.04
C VAL A 52 -11.09 -5.64 -10.16
N ARG A 53 -12.06 -6.54 -10.27
CA ARG A 53 -13.35 -6.43 -9.57
C ARG A 53 -13.30 -6.95 -8.14
N GLY A 54 -12.51 -6.26 -7.33
CA GLY A 54 -12.31 -6.60 -5.93
C GLY A 54 -13.49 -6.25 -5.02
N SER A 55 -13.45 -6.81 -3.82
CA SER A 55 -14.35 -6.52 -2.72
C SER A 55 -13.92 -5.23 -2.01
N ASP A 56 -14.88 -4.37 -1.68
CA ASP A 56 -14.68 -3.16 -0.85
C ASP A 56 -14.56 -3.48 0.67
N ALA A 57 -14.36 -4.74 1.05
CA ALA A 57 -14.22 -5.10 2.45
C ALA A 57 -13.01 -4.41 3.11
N GLN A 58 -13.19 -3.98 4.37
CA GLN A 58 -12.11 -3.43 5.23
C GLN A 58 -10.95 -4.41 5.50
N THR A 59 -11.06 -5.67 5.07
CA THR A 59 -9.92 -6.59 5.11
C THR A 59 -8.76 -6.10 4.25
N LYS A 60 -8.98 -5.23 3.23
CA LYS A 60 -7.97 -4.67 2.32
C LYS A 60 -7.13 -5.76 1.62
N LEU A 61 -7.79 -6.86 1.25
CA LEU A 61 -7.17 -8.00 0.57
C LEU A 61 -7.35 -7.96 -0.96
N SER A 62 -8.19 -7.06 -1.48
CA SER A 62 -8.38 -6.84 -2.92
C SER A 62 -7.56 -5.65 -3.41
N ASN A 63 -6.76 -5.81 -4.46
CA ASN A 63 -5.84 -4.77 -4.96
C ASN A 63 -5.59 -4.88 -6.47
N GLY A 64 -5.12 -3.82 -7.10
CA GLY A 64 -4.42 -3.95 -8.39
C GLY A 64 -3.18 -4.83 -8.21
N ILE A 65 -2.23 -4.39 -7.40
CA ILE A 65 -1.02 -5.13 -7.06
C ILE A 65 -0.85 -5.20 -5.54
N GLN A 66 -0.58 -6.39 -4.99
CA GLN A 66 -0.25 -6.55 -3.57
C GLN A 66 0.98 -7.43 -3.35
N ILE A 67 1.90 -6.93 -2.52
CA ILE A 67 3.04 -7.65 -1.99
C ILE A 67 2.70 -8.11 -0.55
N ARG A 68 2.40 -9.39 -0.36
CA ARG A 68 1.75 -9.93 0.84
C ARG A 68 2.65 -10.91 1.58
N VAL A 69 2.81 -10.72 2.89
CA VAL A 69 3.27 -11.76 3.82
C VAL A 69 2.08 -12.28 4.61
N THR A 70 1.86 -13.59 4.55
CA THR A 70 0.79 -14.27 5.30
C THR A 70 1.38 -15.25 6.30
N GLY A 71 0.75 -15.35 7.46
CA GLY A 71 1.13 -16.30 8.49
C GLY A 71 2.31 -15.87 9.36
N THR A 72 2.38 -16.49 10.53
CA THR A 72 3.32 -16.15 11.61
C THR A 72 4.11 -17.34 12.13
N ALA A 73 3.97 -18.52 11.53
CA ALA A 73 4.69 -19.73 11.94
C ALA A 73 6.18 -19.65 11.61
N VAL A 74 6.54 -18.99 10.51
CA VAL A 74 7.93 -18.68 10.12
C VAL A 74 8.07 -17.17 9.94
N PRO A 75 9.03 -16.50 10.62
CA PRO A 75 9.32 -15.09 10.39
C PRO A 75 9.62 -14.84 8.91
N THR A 76 8.72 -14.13 8.24
CA THR A 76 8.73 -13.99 6.77
C THR A 76 8.77 -12.53 6.38
N ARG A 77 9.59 -12.18 5.38
CA ARG A 77 9.66 -10.83 4.81
C ARG A 77 10.17 -10.86 3.38
N PHE A 78 9.91 -9.77 2.66
CA PHE A 78 10.54 -9.50 1.38
C PHE A 78 11.85 -8.72 1.57
N HIS A 79 12.76 -8.94 0.64
CA HIS A 79 13.89 -8.04 0.38
C HIS A 79 14.02 -7.83 -1.13
N ASP A 80 14.33 -6.60 -1.53
CA ASP A 80 14.51 -6.22 -2.95
C ASP A 80 13.23 -6.42 -3.77
N VAL A 81 12.26 -5.51 -3.58
CA VAL A 81 11.00 -5.46 -4.31
C VAL A 81 10.91 -4.14 -5.05
N MET A 82 10.75 -4.19 -6.36
CA MET A 82 10.57 -3.01 -7.20
C MET A 82 9.27 -3.13 -7.99
N VAL A 83 8.42 -2.11 -7.90
CA VAL A 83 7.29 -1.93 -8.82
C VAL A 83 7.49 -0.61 -9.55
N GLU A 84 7.70 -0.67 -10.85
CA GLU A 84 8.09 0.51 -11.62
C GLU A 84 7.43 0.65 -12.99
N ASN A 85 7.34 1.91 -13.44
CA ASN A 85 6.90 2.26 -14.80
C ASN A 85 5.57 1.58 -15.20
N SER A 86 4.70 1.33 -14.22
CA SER A 86 3.48 0.53 -14.40
C SER A 86 2.23 1.39 -14.29
N GLU A 87 1.15 0.96 -14.92
CA GLU A 87 -0.15 1.62 -14.85
C GLU A 87 -1.16 0.71 -14.15
N ILE A 88 -1.81 1.21 -13.11
CA ILE A 88 -2.77 0.45 -12.30
C ILE A 88 -4.07 1.24 -12.24
N TYR A 89 -5.14 0.76 -12.89
CA TYR A 89 -6.36 1.56 -13.00
C TYR A 89 -7.66 0.78 -13.04
N HIS A 90 -8.77 1.42 -12.64
CA HIS A 90 -10.07 0.77 -12.53
C HIS A 90 -10.01 -0.53 -11.70
N VAL A 91 -9.44 -0.42 -10.49
CA VAL A 91 -9.24 -1.54 -9.57
C VAL A 91 -9.96 -1.30 -8.26
N ASP A 92 -10.46 -2.39 -7.66
CA ASP A 92 -11.01 -2.40 -6.30
C ASP A 92 -10.24 -3.44 -5.46
N ARG A 93 -9.96 -3.21 -4.18
CA ARG A 93 -10.19 -1.99 -3.41
C ARG A 93 -9.01 -1.03 -3.60
N GLU A 94 -7.78 -1.48 -3.33
CA GLU A 94 -6.59 -0.61 -3.38
C GLU A 94 -5.85 -0.67 -4.72
N GLY A 95 -5.01 0.32 -5.00
CA GLY A 95 -4.10 0.32 -6.13
C GLY A 95 -2.89 -0.61 -5.95
N LEU A 96 -1.86 -0.12 -5.25
CA LEU A 96 -0.56 -0.80 -5.07
C LEU A 96 -0.18 -0.82 -3.60
N THR A 97 -0.09 -2.01 -3.00
CA THR A 97 0.14 -2.12 -1.55
C THR A 97 1.18 -3.15 -1.16
N THR A 98 1.82 -2.92 -0.01
CA THR A 98 2.41 -4.01 0.77
C THR A 98 1.48 -4.41 1.91
N ARG A 99 1.62 -5.65 2.40
CA ARG A 99 0.89 -6.16 3.57
C ARG A 99 1.71 -7.23 4.28
N SER A 100 1.61 -7.30 5.60
CA SER A 100 2.26 -8.35 6.38
C SER A 100 1.48 -8.68 7.65
N ASP A 101 1.39 -9.97 7.97
CA ASP A 101 0.95 -10.45 9.30
C ASP A 101 2.06 -10.32 10.37
N GLN A 102 3.30 -10.04 9.96
CA GLN A 102 4.45 -9.74 10.83
C GLN A 102 4.46 -8.25 11.22
N LYS A 103 3.37 -7.77 11.81
CA LYS A 103 3.10 -6.32 11.99
C LYS A 103 3.13 -5.83 13.44
N CYS A 104 3.09 -6.72 14.42
CA CYS A 104 2.84 -6.27 15.79
C CYS A 104 4.12 -5.81 16.48
N ARG A 105 4.14 -4.53 16.89
CA ARG A 105 5.19 -3.89 17.67
C ARG A 105 4.61 -2.87 18.64
N PRO A 106 5.32 -2.53 19.73
CA PRO A 106 4.80 -1.62 20.76
C PRO A 106 4.24 -0.30 20.25
N ILE A 107 4.90 0.34 19.28
CA ILE A 107 4.46 1.65 18.74
C ILE A 107 3.23 1.59 17.82
N TYR A 108 2.87 0.39 17.35
CA TYR A 108 1.60 0.15 16.64
C TYR A 108 0.43 -0.02 17.61
N GLY A 109 0.74 -0.20 18.90
CA GLY A 109 -0.23 -0.31 19.96
C GLY A 109 -1.20 -1.46 19.71
N THR A 110 -2.50 -1.20 19.87
CA THR A 110 -3.56 -2.19 19.64
C THR A 110 -4.05 -2.24 18.19
N GLY A 111 -3.36 -1.57 17.26
CA GLY A 111 -3.67 -1.58 15.83
C GLY A 111 -3.76 -2.99 15.26
N ASP A 112 -4.71 -3.22 14.35
CA ASP A 112 -5.02 -4.51 13.72
C ASP A 112 -5.03 -5.74 14.67
N GLY A 113 -5.44 -5.57 15.92
CA GLY A 113 -5.56 -6.68 16.88
C GLY A 113 -4.23 -7.17 17.44
N CYS A 114 -3.19 -6.35 17.46
CA CYS A 114 -1.86 -6.76 17.90
C CYS A 114 -1.76 -7.15 19.39
N GLY A 115 -2.61 -6.60 20.26
CA GLY A 115 -2.64 -6.95 21.68
C GLY A 115 -1.25 -6.89 22.32
N THR A 116 -0.76 -8.02 22.83
CA THR A 116 0.59 -8.17 23.41
C THR A 116 1.59 -8.83 22.45
N THR A 117 1.18 -9.22 21.25
CA THR A 117 2.05 -9.87 20.26
C THR A 117 3.16 -8.92 19.82
N GLN A 118 4.38 -9.44 19.71
CA GLN A 118 5.52 -8.71 19.17
C GLN A 118 6.21 -9.58 18.13
N ASN A 119 5.91 -9.34 16.86
CA ASN A 119 6.43 -10.10 15.73
C ASN A 119 6.77 -9.20 14.54
N TRP A 120 6.86 -7.88 14.74
CA TRP A 120 7.13 -6.96 13.66
C TRP A 120 8.45 -7.31 12.95
N LEU A 121 8.33 -7.62 11.66
CA LEU A 121 9.45 -7.93 10.79
C LEU A 121 9.19 -7.23 9.45
N ALA A 122 9.88 -6.12 9.26
CA ALA A 122 9.74 -5.30 8.07
C ALA A 122 10.37 -5.92 6.83
N SER A 123 9.69 -5.73 5.71
CA SER A 123 10.31 -5.91 4.38
C SER A 123 11.23 -4.73 4.07
N THR A 124 12.36 -4.99 3.40
CA THR A 124 13.40 -3.98 3.13
C THR A 124 13.70 -3.88 1.64
N GLY A 125 14.26 -2.75 1.20
CA GLY A 125 14.53 -2.53 -0.23
C GLY A 125 13.26 -2.59 -1.08
N VAL A 126 12.14 -2.08 -0.55
CA VAL A 126 10.87 -1.97 -1.26
C VAL A 126 10.79 -0.60 -1.90
N ILE A 127 10.66 -0.55 -3.22
CA ILE A 127 10.64 0.67 -3.99
C ILE A 127 9.44 0.64 -4.95
N PHE A 128 8.56 1.63 -4.84
CA PHE A 128 7.49 1.87 -5.80
C PHE A 128 7.78 3.18 -6.53
N ARG A 129 8.11 3.11 -7.82
CA ARG A 129 8.55 4.30 -8.56
C ARG A 129 7.94 4.47 -9.94
N ASN A 130 7.72 5.71 -10.36
CA ASN A 130 7.27 6.05 -11.71
C ASN A 130 5.98 5.30 -12.15
N ASN A 131 5.12 4.94 -11.20
CA ASN A 131 3.85 4.29 -11.50
C ASN A 131 2.74 5.33 -11.68
N VAL A 132 1.76 5.03 -12.53
CA VAL A 132 0.54 5.81 -12.66
C VAL A 132 -0.61 5.00 -12.09
N LEU A 133 -1.32 5.57 -11.11
CA LEU A 133 -2.48 4.94 -10.49
C LEU A 133 -3.69 5.83 -10.65
N HIS A 134 -4.79 5.28 -11.17
CA HIS A 134 -6.02 6.05 -11.27
C HIS A 134 -7.30 5.25 -11.22
N ASP A 135 -8.38 5.91 -10.83
CA ASP A 135 -9.68 5.28 -10.69
C ASP A 135 -9.64 4.05 -9.76
N SER A 136 -9.00 4.19 -8.59
CA SER A 136 -9.02 3.14 -7.56
C SER A 136 -10.26 3.25 -6.67
N GLY A 137 -10.78 2.11 -6.21
CA GLY A 137 -11.97 2.07 -5.38
C GLY A 137 -11.73 2.72 -4.02
N GLY A 138 -10.63 2.37 -3.37
CA GLY A 138 -10.16 2.85 -2.09
C GLY A 138 -8.85 3.62 -2.20
N ASP A 139 -7.81 3.14 -1.54
CA ASP A 139 -6.50 3.77 -1.47
C ASP A 139 -5.73 3.69 -2.80
N GLY A 140 -4.80 4.62 -3.01
CA GLY A 140 -3.88 4.59 -4.15
C GLY A 140 -2.68 3.68 -3.88
N ILE A 141 -1.63 4.23 -3.28
CA ILE A 141 -0.42 3.50 -2.86
C ILE A 141 -0.38 3.40 -1.34
N VAL A 142 -0.16 2.19 -0.81
CA VAL A 142 -0.01 1.95 0.63
C VAL A 142 1.29 1.22 0.93
N MET A 143 2.18 1.88 1.67
CA MET A 143 3.39 1.28 2.18
C MET A 143 3.21 0.83 3.62
N ARG A 144 3.20 -0.47 3.86
CA ARG A 144 2.88 -1.11 5.13
C ARG A 144 3.95 -2.11 5.57
N VAL A 145 4.39 -2.03 6.83
CA VAL A 145 5.38 -2.96 7.46
C VAL A 145 6.67 -3.06 6.63
N THR A 146 7.27 -1.91 6.36
CA THR A 146 8.53 -1.80 5.63
C THR A 146 9.54 -0.93 6.39
N ASP A 147 10.81 -1.10 6.03
CA ASP A 147 11.93 -0.35 6.59
C ASP A 147 12.79 0.18 5.44
N HIS A 148 13.03 1.50 5.44
CA HIS A 148 13.70 2.25 4.37
C HIS A 148 13.05 2.07 2.98
N ALA A 149 11.72 1.99 2.92
CA ALA A 149 11.01 1.96 1.64
C ALA A 149 11.08 3.31 0.92
N VAL A 150 11.00 3.30 -0.41
CA VAL A 150 10.96 4.50 -1.24
C VAL A 150 9.71 4.48 -2.11
N VAL A 151 8.93 5.56 -2.06
CA VAL A 151 7.78 5.81 -2.94
C VAL A 151 8.06 7.09 -3.71
N GLU A 152 8.46 6.98 -4.98
CA GLU A 152 8.94 8.14 -5.72
C GLU A 152 8.49 8.27 -7.18
N GLY A 153 8.28 9.51 -7.63
CA GLY A 153 7.94 9.76 -9.05
C GLY A 153 6.59 9.19 -9.49
N ASN A 154 5.74 8.76 -8.56
CA ASN A 154 4.43 8.20 -8.90
C ASN A 154 3.41 9.31 -9.12
N VAL A 155 2.44 9.05 -9.99
CA VAL A 155 1.27 9.91 -10.18
C VAL A 155 0.04 9.12 -9.75
N ALA A 156 -0.69 9.60 -8.73
CA ALA A 156 -1.90 8.95 -8.23
C ALA A 156 -3.09 9.91 -8.28
N TYR A 157 -4.16 9.58 -9.00
CA TYR A 157 -5.30 10.47 -9.14
C TYR A 157 -6.65 9.79 -9.30
N ASP A 158 -7.74 10.53 -9.06
CA ASP A 158 -9.08 9.94 -9.05
C ASP A 158 -9.10 8.70 -8.13
N ILE A 159 -8.72 8.92 -6.87
CA ILE A 159 -8.60 7.90 -5.82
C ILE A 159 -9.83 7.97 -4.92
N ASN A 160 -10.17 6.85 -4.28
CA ASN A 160 -11.35 6.71 -3.41
C ASN A 160 -12.69 6.84 -4.18
N MET A 161 -12.78 6.19 -5.33
CA MET A 161 -13.88 6.39 -6.27
C MET A 161 -15.13 5.59 -5.94
N ARG A 162 -15.00 4.50 -5.19
CA ARG A 162 -16.08 3.51 -4.97
C ARG A 162 -16.17 2.95 -3.54
N SER A 163 -15.20 3.22 -2.68
CA SER A 163 -15.14 2.68 -1.31
C SER A 163 -16.11 3.40 -0.38
N ALA A 164 -16.73 2.65 0.53
CA ALA A 164 -17.57 3.18 1.60
C ALA A 164 -16.77 3.59 2.86
N PHE A 165 -15.45 3.34 2.88
CA PHE A 165 -14.58 3.56 4.04
C PHE A 165 -13.53 4.63 3.74
N ASN A 166 -12.83 5.11 4.77
CA ASN A 166 -11.79 6.13 4.62
C ASN A 166 -10.59 5.64 3.80
N ASN A 167 -10.06 6.51 2.93
CA ASN A 167 -8.90 6.24 2.07
C ASN A 167 -8.08 7.52 1.83
N ALA A 168 -6.83 7.34 1.42
CA ALA A 168 -5.93 8.42 1.00
C ALA A 168 -5.20 8.08 -0.31
N GLY A 169 -4.51 9.07 -0.89
CA GLY A 169 -3.76 8.91 -2.13
C GLY A 169 -2.54 8.00 -1.98
N ILE A 170 -1.49 8.51 -1.32
CA ILE A 170 -0.24 7.78 -1.07
C ILE A 170 0.09 7.87 0.43
N TRP A 171 0.14 6.73 1.12
CA TRP A 171 0.34 6.75 2.57
C TRP A 171 1.17 5.59 3.10
N THR A 172 1.63 5.79 4.33
CA THR A 172 2.50 4.85 5.04
C THR A 172 1.88 4.45 6.36
N ILE A 173 2.00 3.18 6.75
CA ILE A 173 1.56 2.68 8.05
C ILE A 173 2.52 1.62 8.57
N ASN A 174 2.90 1.75 9.84
CA ASN A 174 3.74 0.80 10.54
C ASN A 174 5.11 0.57 9.88
N THR A 175 5.69 1.65 9.36
CA THR A 175 6.96 1.68 8.64
C THR A 175 8.04 2.43 9.42
N ASP A 176 9.30 2.18 9.09
CA ASP A 176 10.45 2.98 9.55
C ASP A 176 11.19 3.58 8.35
N TYR A 177 11.63 4.85 8.46
CA TYR A 177 12.47 5.55 7.48
C TYR A 177 11.93 5.55 6.03
N THR A 178 10.61 5.50 5.84
CA THR A 178 10.03 5.56 4.49
C THR A 178 10.22 6.94 3.87
N MET A 179 10.73 6.99 2.65
CA MET A 179 10.86 8.20 1.85
C MET A 179 9.72 8.28 0.84
N VAL A 180 8.91 9.32 0.91
CA VAL A 180 7.86 9.64 -0.06
C VAL A 180 8.24 10.93 -0.77
N GLN A 181 8.67 10.85 -2.03
CA GLN A 181 9.24 12.01 -2.72
C GLN A 181 8.89 12.13 -4.19
N PHE A 182 8.84 13.34 -4.73
CA PHE A 182 8.60 13.59 -6.16
C PHE A 182 7.30 12.97 -6.70
N ASN A 183 6.32 12.68 -5.85
CA ASN A 183 5.03 12.16 -6.29
C ASN A 183 4.06 13.30 -6.58
N GLU A 184 3.11 13.05 -7.49
CA GLU A 184 1.97 13.92 -7.76
C GLU A 184 0.67 13.21 -7.36
N VAL A 185 -0.14 13.86 -6.53
CA VAL A 185 -1.40 13.29 -6.06
C VAL A 185 -2.56 14.28 -6.19
N TYR A 186 -3.62 13.91 -6.91
CA TYR A 186 -4.74 14.82 -7.15
C TYR A 186 -6.10 14.16 -7.27
N ARG A 187 -7.17 14.92 -6.99
CA ARG A 187 -8.56 14.44 -7.08
C ARG A 187 -8.83 13.18 -6.23
N VAL A 188 -8.18 13.07 -5.07
CA VAL A 188 -8.60 12.11 -4.05
C VAL A 188 -9.96 12.55 -3.51
N ARG A 189 -10.96 11.66 -3.59
CA ARG A 189 -12.32 11.94 -3.12
C ARG A 189 -12.46 11.75 -1.61
N ARG A 190 -13.41 12.48 -1.04
CA ARG A 190 -13.92 12.35 0.32
C ARG A 190 -15.46 12.30 0.26
N PRO A 191 -16.04 11.13 -0.05
CA PRO A 191 -17.48 10.95 0.00
C PRO A 191 -18.07 11.31 1.38
N ALA A 192 -19.32 11.75 1.39
CA ALA A 192 -20.01 12.12 2.63
C ALA A 192 -19.97 10.97 3.66
N GLY A 193 -19.59 11.30 4.90
CA GLY A 193 -19.43 10.32 5.98
C GLY A 193 -18.02 9.76 6.13
N GLN A 194 -17.11 10.05 5.18
CA GLN A 194 -15.69 9.74 5.32
C GLN A 194 -14.91 10.92 5.89
N ASN A 195 -13.85 10.60 6.65
CA ASN A 195 -13.00 11.57 7.34
C ASN A 195 -11.68 11.84 6.62
N ASP A 196 -11.27 10.94 5.73
CA ASP A 196 -10.01 11.04 4.98
C ASP A 196 -10.28 11.54 3.56
N GLY A 197 -9.35 11.34 2.63
CA GLY A 197 -9.37 11.92 1.29
C GLY A 197 -8.16 12.83 1.03
N ASN A 198 -7.16 12.76 1.91
CA ASN A 198 -5.91 13.49 1.81
C ASN A 198 -5.05 12.91 0.68
N ALA A 199 -4.21 13.78 0.11
CA ALA A 199 -3.22 13.37 -0.87
C ALA A 199 -2.21 12.38 -0.26
N PHE A 200 -1.71 12.73 0.92
CA PHE A 200 -0.74 11.94 1.67
C PHE A 200 -1.24 11.62 3.08
N ASP A 201 -0.74 10.53 3.67
CA ASP A 201 -0.96 10.23 5.10
C ASP A 201 0.25 9.53 5.74
N SER A 202 0.60 10.01 6.93
CA SER A 202 1.50 9.35 7.88
C SER A 202 0.66 8.75 9.01
N ASP A 203 0.20 7.52 8.80
CA ASP A 203 -0.70 6.79 9.68
C ASP A 203 0.06 6.19 10.89
N PHE A 204 -0.54 5.25 11.61
CA PHE A 204 -0.06 4.57 12.82
C PHE A 204 1.34 3.97 12.68
N ALA A 205 2.15 4.14 13.73
CA ALA A 205 3.48 3.57 13.88
C ALA A 205 4.43 3.89 12.74
N VAL A 206 4.36 5.10 12.19
CA VAL A 206 5.32 5.55 11.19
C VAL A 206 6.47 6.24 11.91
N ARG A 207 7.71 5.74 11.80
CA ARG A 207 8.87 6.41 12.40
C ARG A 207 9.80 6.98 11.36
N TRP A 208 10.19 8.24 11.53
CA TRP A 208 11.17 8.94 10.72
C TRP A 208 10.85 8.92 9.21
N ALA A 209 9.56 8.89 8.84
CA ALA A 209 9.19 9.05 7.44
C ALA A 209 9.53 10.47 6.96
N THR A 210 9.89 10.60 5.70
CA THR A 210 10.15 11.90 5.06
C THR A 210 9.22 12.04 3.86
N PHE A 211 8.39 13.07 3.86
CA PHE A 211 7.57 13.46 2.71
C PHE A 211 8.16 14.74 2.12
N GLN A 212 8.89 14.65 1.00
CA GLN A 212 9.59 15.82 0.44
C GLN A 212 9.37 15.96 -1.06
N TYR A 213 9.31 17.19 -1.55
CA TYR A 213 9.20 17.48 -2.99
C TYR A 213 7.99 16.83 -3.69
N ASN A 214 6.91 16.58 -2.95
CA ASN A 214 5.66 16.06 -3.52
C ASN A 214 4.75 17.22 -3.95
N TYR A 215 3.99 17.02 -5.02
CA TYR A 215 2.98 17.95 -5.50
C TYR A 215 1.58 17.39 -5.27
N SER A 216 0.64 18.24 -4.87
CA SER A 216 -0.77 17.84 -4.77
C SER A 216 -1.72 18.98 -5.10
N HIS A 217 -2.87 18.62 -5.68
CA HIS A 217 -3.93 19.58 -5.98
C HIS A 217 -5.30 18.90 -6.02
N ASP A 218 -6.37 19.67 -5.80
CA ASP A 218 -7.77 19.22 -5.94
C ASP A 218 -8.16 17.97 -5.11
N ASN A 219 -7.48 17.71 -3.99
CA ASN A 219 -7.82 16.63 -3.07
C ASN A 219 -8.85 17.09 -2.05
N GLU A 220 -9.98 16.38 -1.94
CA GLU A 220 -11.11 16.80 -1.09
C GLU A 220 -10.79 16.72 0.42
N GLY A 221 -9.83 15.88 0.83
CA GLY A 221 -9.32 15.81 2.21
C GLY A 221 -8.10 16.70 2.48
N GLY A 222 -7.54 17.37 1.47
CA GLY A 222 -6.39 18.26 1.60
C GLY A 222 -5.02 17.60 1.34
N PHE A 223 -3.95 18.25 1.78
CA PHE A 223 -2.58 17.85 1.42
C PHE A 223 -2.09 16.58 2.14
N ILE A 224 -1.95 16.63 3.47
CA ILE A 224 -1.39 15.53 4.25
C ILE A 224 -2.15 15.34 5.56
N LEU A 225 -2.41 14.09 5.92
CA LEU A 225 -2.92 13.66 7.23
C LEU A 225 -1.75 13.14 8.09
N PHE A 226 -1.83 13.39 9.39
CA PHE A 226 -0.93 12.80 10.37
C PHE A 226 -1.75 11.98 11.35
N CYS A 227 -1.97 10.70 11.04
CA CYS A 227 -2.83 9.85 11.86
C CYS A 227 -2.12 9.15 13.04
N GLY A 228 -0.91 9.57 13.41
CA GLY A 228 -0.14 8.94 14.48
C GLY A 228 -0.82 8.85 15.85
N SER A 229 -1.79 9.70 16.15
CA SER A 229 -2.57 9.67 17.40
C SER A 229 -4.09 9.49 17.19
N CYS A 230 -4.51 9.00 16.02
CA CYS A 230 -5.94 8.75 15.73
C CYS A 230 -6.54 7.60 16.58
N GLY A 231 -5.73 6.87 17.34
CA GLY A 231 -6.20 5.82 18.23
C GLY A 231 -5.12 4.78 18.56
N ALA A 232 -5.57 3.66 19.13
CA ALA A 232 -4.78 2.45 19.39
C ALA A 232 -3.51 2.60 20.27
N GLY A 233 -3.25 3.78 20.84
CA GLY A 233 -1.99 4.06 21.52
C GLY A 233 -0.79 4.11 20.56
N SER A 234 -1.03 4.39 19.28
CA SER A 234 0.02 4.52 18.29
C SER A 234 0.73 5.88 18.37
N SER A 235 1.88 5.99 17.70
CA SER A 235 2.59 7.24 17.50
C SER A 235 3.26 7.26 16.14
N SER A 236 3.44 8.47 15.60
CA SER A 236 4.17 8.67 14.35
C SER A 236 5.11 9.87 14.43
N THR A 237 6.26 9.75 13.77
CA THR A 237 7.30 10.78 13.69
C THR A 237 7.83 10.87 12.26
N GLY A 238 8.26 12.07 11.85
CA GLY A 238 8.75 12.27 10.50
C GLY A 238 9.10 13.72 10.19
N THR A 239 9.37 13.97 8.91
CA THR A 239 9.62 15.29 8.33
C THR A 239 8.73 15.45 7.10
N VAL A 240 8.19 16.65 6.92
CA VAL A 240 7.40 17.08 5.75
C VAL A 240 7.94 18.43 5.29
#